data_AF-A0A2X3IPD8-F1
#
_entry.id   AF-A0A2X3IPD8-F1
#
_cell.length_a   1.000
_cell.length_b   1.000
_cell.length_c   1.000
_cell.angle_alpha   90.00
_cell.angle_beta   90.00
_cell.angle_gamma   90.00
#
_symmetry.space_group_name_H-M   'P 1'
#
loop_
_entity.id
_entity.type
_entity.pdbx_description
1 polymer ?
#
loop_
_entity_poly.entity_id
_entity_poly.type
_entity_poly.pdbx_seq_one_letter_code
_entity_poly.pdbx_strand_id
1 'polypeptide(L)'
;MAMIKDANDLVELIRSGAPTPLFEKLKAADKDFFAHQKGIESFVKASAEYADNAVEKARHSSANSTQWQLIGSGAAVLLLLVVGWWVHRTIFRSLGGEPSEVAEIANAVACGDLTCEVKVRDGDRTSVMAAMETMCQQVNHGHPPGSREQ
;
A
#
# COMPACT_ATOMS: atom_id res chain seq x y z
N MET A 1 -50.58 5.89 -22.49
CA MET A 1 -51.73 5.76 -23.41
C MET A 1 -53.04 6.29 -22.81
N ALA A 2 -53.31 6.14 -21.50
CA ALA A 2 -54.52 6.68 -20.85
C ALA A 2 -54.64 8.21 -20.95
N MET A 3 -53.58 8.96 -20.63
CA MET A 3 -53.59 10.44 -20.64
C MET A 3 -53.90 11.07 -22.01
N ILE A 4 -53.43 10.46 -23.11
CA ILE A 4 -53.72 10.94 -24.48
C ILE A 4 -55.20 10.69 -24.84
N LYS A 5 -55.76 9.57 -24.38
CA LYS A 5 -57.19 9.25 -24.55
C LYS A 5 -58.06 10.22 -23.75
N ASP A 6 -57.69 10.51 -22.51
CA ASP A 6 -58.44 11.44 -21.66
C ASP A 6 -58.38 12.89 -22.18
N ALA A 7 -57.25 13.31 -22.75
CA ALA A 7 -57.13 14.61 -23.41
C ALA A 7 -58.06 14.73 -24.64
N ASN A 8 -58.19 13.66 -25.43
CA ASN A 8 -59.07 13.65 -26.60
C ASN A 8 -60.56 13.64 -26.21
N ASP A 9 -60.93 12.89 -25.16
CA ASP A 9 -62.28 12.89 -24.58
C ASP A 9 -62.67 14.30 -24.07
N LEU A 10 -61.74 15.03 -23.44
CA LEU A 10 -61.97 16.39 -22.96
C LEU A 10 -62.26 17.37 -24.10
N VAL A 11 -61.54 17.26 -25.22
CA VAL A 11 -61.77 18.07 -26.43
C VAL A 11 -63.14 17.77 -27.04
N GLU A 12 -63.56 16.51 -27.03
CA GLU A 12 -64.88 16.08 -27.52
C GLU A 12 -66.03 16.57 -26.61
N LEU A 13 -65.80 16.61 -25.30
CA LEU A 13 -66.73 17.16 -24.30
C LEU A 13 -66.89 18.68 -24.40
N ILE A 14 -65.81 19.41 -24.68
CA ILE A 14 -65.86 20.86 -24.97
C ILE A 14 -66.66 21.10 -26.26
N ARG A 15 -66.48 20.25 -27.28
CA ARG A 15 -67.18 20.36 -28.57
C ARG A 15 -68.67 20.02 -28.48
N SER A 16 -69.06 19.10 -27.60
CA SER A 16 -70.46 18.68 -27.39
C SER A 16 -71.24 19.55 -26.40
N GLY A 17 -70.59 20.48 -25.71
CA GLY A 17 -71.25 21.45 -24.82
C GLY A 17 -71.89 20.83 -23.58
N ALA A 18 -71.43 19.64 -23.15
CA ALA A 18 -71.95 18.93 -21.98
C ALA A 18 -71.17 19.33 -20.71
N PRO A 19 -71.68 20.25 -19.87
CA PRO A 19 -70.89 20.88 -18.81
C PRO A 19 -70.56 19.93 -17.66
N THR A 20 -71.49 19.08 -17.25
CA THR A 20 -71.35 18.17 -16.09
C THR A 20 -70.22 17.15 -16.23
N PRO A 21 -70.15 16.34 -17.31
CA PRO A 21 -69.08 15.36 -17.48
C PRO A 21 -67.70 15.99 -17.76
N LEU A 22 -67.67 17.24 -18.26
CA LEU A 22 -66.43 17.98 -18.50
C LEU A 22 -65.73 18.36 -17.19
N PHE A 23 -66.49 18.91 -16.22
CA PHE A 23 -65.93 19.31 -14.92
C PHE A 23 -65.38 18.12 -14.13
N GLU A 24 -66.06 16.97 -14.20
CA GLU A 24 -65.62 15.75 -13.52
C GLU A 24 -64.29 15.23 -14.08
N LYS A 25 -64.15 15.17 -15.42
CA LYS A 25 -62.90 14.74 -16.06
C LYS A 25 -61.77 15.77 -15.90
N LEU A 26 -62.07 17.06 -15.89
CA LEU A 26 -61.06 18.09 -15.58
C LEU A 26 -60.50 17.92 -14.17
N LYS A 27 -61.36 17.64 -13.19
CA LYS A 27 -60.93 17.38 -11.80
C LYS A 27 -60.12 16.09 -11.67
N ALA A 28 -60.45 15.05 -12.43
CA ALA A 28 -59.68 13.81 -12.47
C ALA A 28 -58.30 14.03 -13.11
N ALA A 29 -58.24 14.74 -14.25
CA ALA A 29 -56.99 15.05 -14.94
C ALA A 29 -56.05 15.91 -14.08
N ASP A 30 -56.59 16.88 -13.34
CA ASP A 30 -55.83 17.72 -12.41
C ASP A 30 -55.21 16.88 -11.28
N LYS A 31 -55.99 15.97 -10.68
CA LYS A 31 -55.51 15.04 -9.66
C LYS A 31 -54.38 14.13 -10.18
N ASP A 32 -54.53 13.59 -11.38
CA ASP A 32 -53.54 12.70 -11.99
C ASP A 32 -52.25 13.45 -12.38
N PHE A 33 -52.37 14.70 -12.83
CA PHE A 33 -51.23 15.58 -13.09
C PHE A 33 -50.44 15.88 -11.81
N PHE A 34 -51.11 16.22 -10.72
CA PHE A 34 -50.45 16.43 -9.42
C PHE A 34 -49.82 15.16 -8.86
N ALA A 35 -50.42 13.99 -9.09
CA ALA A 35 -49.83 12.71 -8.72
C ALA A 35 -48.53 12.44 -9.48
N HIS A 36 -48.48 12.78 -10.77
CA HIS A 36 -47.27 12.66 -11.58
C HIS A 36 -46.18 13.64 -11.13
N GLN A 37 -46.52 14.90 -10.87
CA GLN A 37 -45.58 15.91 -10.37
C GLN A 37 -44.95 15.50 -9.04
N LYS A 38 -45.76 14.98 -8.09
CA LYS A 38 -45.25 14.46 -6.80
C LYS A 38 -44.30 13.29 -6.98
N GLY A 39 -44.57 12.42 -7.96
CA GLY A 39 -43.67 11.35 -8.34
C GLY A 39 -42.33 11.89 -8.82
N ILE A 40 -42.33 12.85 -9.77
CA ILE A 40 -41.10 13.46 -10.27
C ILE A 40 -40.32 14.14 -9.14
N GLU A 41 -40.99 14.90 -8.27
CA GLU A 41 -40.33 15.56 -7.13
C GLU A 41 -39.72 14.57 -6.13
N SER A 42 -40.38 13.44 -5.87
CA SER A 42 -39.83 12.42 -4.98
C SER A 42 -38.65 11.67 -5.62
N PHE A 43 -38.70 11.42 -6.93
CA PHE A 43 -37.56 10.87 -7.68
C PHE A 43 -36.37 11.83 -7.72
N VAL A 44 -36.60 13.13 -7.93
CA VAL A 44 -35.54 14.15 -7.94
C VAL A 44 -34.95 14.34 -6.55
N LYS A 45 -35.76 14.33 -5.49
CA LYS A 45 -35.27 14.41 -4.10
C LYS A 45 -34.49 13.16 -3.72
N ALA A 46 -35.02 11.97 -4.04
CA ALA A 46 -34.33 10.72 -3.79
C ALA A 46 -32.99 10.70 -4.56
N SER A 47 -32.96 11.08 -5.83
CA SER A 47 -31.72 11.09 -6.61
C SER A 47 -30.71 12.13 -6.11
N ALA A 48 -31.16 13.31 -5.66
CA ALA A 48 -30.32 14.31 -5.01
C ALA A 48 -29.76 13.80 -3.68
N GLU A 49 -30.58 13.17 -2.83
CA GLU A 49 -30.15 12.58 -1.56
C GLU A 49 -29.20 11.39 -1.78
N TYR A 50 -29.43 10.56 -2.80
CA TYR A 50 -28.49 9.51 -3.20
C TYR A 50 -27.18 10.09 -3.72
N ALA A 51 -27.21 11.20 -4.47
CA ALA A 51 -26.01 11.87 -4.95
C ALA A 51 -25.21 12.52 -3.81
N ASP A 52 -25.89 13.23 -2.89
CA ASP A 52 -25.26 13.84 -1.71
C ASP A 52 -24.64 12.77 -0.81
N ASN A 53 -25.39 11.70 -0.51
CA ASN A 53 -24.87 10.57 0.27
C ASN A 53 -23.74 9.82 -0.46
N ALA A 54 -23.76 9.74 -1.79
CA ALA A 54 -22.67 9.14 -2.57
C ALA A 54 -21.41 10.02 -2.57
N VAL A 55 -21.56 11.34 -2.64
CA VAL A 55 -20.46 12.31 -2.52
C VAL A 55 -19.88 12.31 -1.10
N GLU A 56 -20.72 12.20 -0.08
CA GLU A 56 -20.29 12.15 1.33
C GLU A 56 -19.63 10.80 1.67
N LYS A 57 -20.18 9.68 1.19
CA LYS A 57 -19.51 8.37 1.25
C LYS A 57 -18.23 8.33 0.44
N ALA A 58 -18.14 9.01 -0.71
CA ALA A 58 -16.90 9.14 -1.47
C ALA A 58 -15.85 9.96 -0.69
N ARG A 59 -16.26 11.05 -0.02
CA ARG A 59 -15.38 11.84 0.86
C ARG A 59 -14.89 11.04 2.06
N HIS A 60 -15.75 10.26 2.72
CA HIS A 60 -15.39 9.41 3.86
C HIS A 60 -14.59 8.15 3.46
N SER A 61 -14.92 7.52 2.34
CA SER A 61 -14.17 6.39 1.79
C SER A 61 -12.78 6.80 1.30
N SER A 62 -12.61 8.05 0.86
CA SER A 62 -11.29 8.60 0.50
C SER A 62 -10.40 8.86 1.72
N ALA A 63 -10.98 9.03 2.92
CA ALA A 63 -10.20 9.22 4.14
C ALA A 63 -9.81 7.87 4.80
N ASN A 64 -10.74 6.91 4.89
CA ASN A 64 -10.48 5.63 5.56
C ASN A 64 -9.64 4.65 4.72
N SER A 65 -9.84 4.58 3.39
CA SER A 65 -9.04 3.68 2.53
C SER A 65 -7.62 4.22 2.30
N THR A 66 -7.43 5.54 2.24
CA THR A 66 -6.09 6.13 2.06
C THR A 66 -5.22 5.95 3.31
N GLN A 67 -5.81 5.96 4.51
CA GLN A 67 -5.05 5.74 5.75
C GLN A 67 -4.46 4.33 5.83
N TRP A 68 -5.21 3.29 5.48
CA TRP A 68 -4.66 1.92 5.42
C TRP A 68 -3.64 1.74 4.30
N GLN A 69 -3.81 2.44 3.17
CA GLN A 69 -2.84 2.41 2.07
C GLN A 69 -1.52 3.13 2.43
N LEU A 70 -1.59 4.22 3.19
CA LEU A 70 -0.43 4.93 3.76
C LEU A 70 0.27 4.09 4.84
N ILE A 71 -0.48 3.45 5.74
CA ILE A 71 0.09 2.55 6.76
C ILE A 71 0.76 1.33 6.09
N GLY A 72 0.10 0.73 5.10
CA GLY A 72 0.64 -0.42 4.36
C GLY A 72 1.93 -0.08 3.60
N SER A 73 1.95 1.07 2.90
CA SER A 73 3.17 1.54 2.22
C SER A 73 4.29 1.92 3.20
N GLY A 74 3.95 2.58 4.31
CA GLY A 74 4.92 2.86 5.38
C GLY A 74 5.52 1.59 6.00
N ALA A 75 4.68 0.57 6.25
CA ALA A 75 5.13 -0.72 6.77
C ALA A 75 6.08 -1.43 5.78
N ALA A 76 5.80 -1.37 4.48
CA ALA A 76 6.68 -1.95 3.45
C ALA A 76 8.06 -1.28 3.42
N VAL A 77 8.12 0.04 3.52
CA VAL A 77 9.39 0.79 3.58
C VAL A 77 10.16 0.45 4.86
N LEU A 78 9.47 0.41 6.01
CA LEU A 78 10.10 0.02 7.28
C LEU A 78 10.67 -1.40 7.21
N LEU A 79 9.94 -2.34 6.60
CA LEU A 79 10.41 -3.71 6.43
C LEU A 79 11.68 -3.77 5.57
N LEU A 80 11.73 -3.03 4.46
CA LEU A 80 12.92 -2.94 3.61
C LEU A 80 14.14 -2.37 4.37
N LEU A 81 13.94 -1.33 5.17
CA LEU A 81 15.00 -0.76 6.00
C LEU A 81 15.51 -1.75 7.05
N VAL A 82 14.60 -2.46 7.71
CA VAL A 82 14.96 -3.48 8.71
C VAL A 82 15.76 -4.61 8.07
N VAL A 83 15.31 -5.14 6.94
CA VAL A 83 16.01 -6.22 6.21
C VAL A 83 17.36 -5.73 5.71
N GLY A 84 17.43 -4.55 5.09
CA GLY A 84 18.68 -3.97 4.62
C GLY A 84 19.68 -3.75 5.75
N TRP A 85 19.25 -3.19 6.86
CA TRP A 85 20.08 -3.02 8.06
C TRP A 85 20.51 -4.37 8.64
N TRP A 86 19.62 -5.36 8.69
CA TRP A 86 19.92 -6.69 9.20
C TRP A 86 20.96 -7.42 8.34
N VAL A 87 20.81 -7.38 7.01
CA VAL A 87 21.78 -7.96 6.07
C VAL A 87 23.13 -7.26 6.20
N HIS A 88 23.15 -5.93 6.16
CA HIS A 88 24.37 -5.14 6.33
C HIS A 88 25.07 -5.50 7.66
N ARG A 89 24.32 -5.49 8.76
CA ARG A 89 24.84 -5.82 10.09
C ARG A 89 25.39 -7.24 10.18
N THR A 90 24.77 -8.18 9.48
CA THR A 90 25.16 -9.60 9.48
C THR A 90 26.45 -9.81 8.68
N ILE A 91 26.55 -9.24 7.47
CA ILE A 91 27.75 -9.35 6.62
C ILE A 91 28.97 -8.76 7.33
N PHE A 92 28.86 -7.55 7.87
CA PHE A 92 29.97 -6.91 8.59
C PHE A 92 30.35 -7.69 9.85
N ARG A 93 29.38 -8.31 10.54
CA ARG A 93 29.67 -9.16 11.69
C ARG A 93 30.34 -10.48 11.30
N SER A 94 29.96 -11.09 10.18
CA SER A 94 30.61 -12.32 9.70
C SER A 94 32.04 -12.07 9.22
N LEU A 95 32.32 -10.89 8.66
CA LEU A 95 33.67 -10.51 8.25
C LEU A 95 34.53 -10.15 9.48
N GLY A 96 33.97 -9.47 10.47
CA GLY A 96 34.66 -9.10 11.71
C GLY A 96 35.40 -7.77 11.64
N GLY A 97 35.33 -7.08 10.50
CA GLY A 97 35.97 -5.80 10.21
C GLY A 97 35.35 -5.12 8.99
N GLU A 98 35.97 -4.06 8.51
CA GLU A 98 35.56 -3.40 7.26
C GLU A 98 35.89 -4.29 6.05
N PRO A 99 34.97 -4.48 5.07
CA PRO A 99 35.18 -5.43 3.98
C PRO A 99 36.48 -5.26 3.19
N SER A 100 36.95 -4.02 3.00
CA SER A 100 38.22 -3.71 2.34
C SER A 100 39.42 -4.17 3.16
N GLU A 101 39.40 -3.90 4.46
CA GLU A 101 40.46 -4.31 5.40
C GLU A 101 40.53 -5.84 5.50
N VAL A 102 39.37 -6.50 5.64
CA VAL A 102 39.32 -7.97 5.67
C VAL A 102 39.86 -8.58 4.38
N ALA A 103 39.57 -7.99 3.22
CA ALA A 103 40.10 -8.46 1.94
C ALA A 103 41.61 -8.26 1.82
N GLU A 104 42.16 -7.14 2.31
CA GLU A 104 43.60 -6.87 2.30
C GLU A 104 44.35 -7.88 3.16
N ILE A 105 43.89 -8.10 4.39
CA ILE A 105 44.47 -9.06 5.33
C ILE A 105 44.35 -10.49 4.78
N ALA A 106 43.18 -10.85 4.23
CA ALA A 106 42.98 -12.15 3.60
C ALA A 106 43.97 -12.41 2.47
N ASN A 107 44.25 -11.39 1.64
CA ASN A 107 45.22 -11.51 0.56
C ASN A 107 46.66 -11.62 1.09
N ALA A 108 47.03 -10.86 2.12
CA ALA A 108 48.36 -10.97 2.75
C ALA A 108 48.59 -12.39 3.29
N VAL A 109 47.61 -12.94 4.01
CA VAL A 109 47.64 -14.31 4.52
C VAL A 109 47.70 -15.33 3.38
N ALA A 110 46.94 -15.14 2.30
CA ALA A 110 46.97 -16.02 1.13
C ALA A 110 48.32 -15.99 0.39
N CYS A 111 49.02 -14.85 0.41
CA CYS A 111 50.38 -14.71 -0.10
C CYS A 111 51.46 -15.27 0.85
N GLY A 112 51.07 -15.77 2.02
CA GLY A 112 51.98 -16.36 3.01
C GLY A 112 52.60 -15.34 3.97
N ASP A 113 52.15 -14.08 3.95
CA ASP A 113 52.53 -13.09 4.95
C ASP A 113 51.67 -13.27 6.22
N LEU A 114 52.22 -14.02 7.16
CA LEU A 114 51.61 -14.31 8.46
C LEU A 114 52.09 -13.35 9.56
N THR A 115 52.84 -12.31 9.19
CA THR A 115 53.28 -11.26 10.10
C THR A 115 52.28 -10.10 10.18
N CYS A 116 51.24 -10.13 9.35
CA CYS A 116 50.15 -9.16 9.34
C CYS A 116 49.42 -9.11 10.68
N GLU A 117 49.25 -7.91 11.24
CA GLU A 117 48.51 -7.68 12.48
C GLU A 117 47.00 -7.76 12.22
N VAL A 118 46.39 -8.90 12.52
CA VAL A 118 44.94 -9.10 12.37
C VAL A 118 44.21 -8.48 13.56
N LYS A 119 43.59 -7.32 13.36
CA LYS A 119 42.78 -6.66 14.38
C LYS A 119 41.39 -7.27 14.45
N VAL A 120 41.16 -8.11 15.45
CA VAL A 120 39.86 -8.74 15.71
C VAL A 120 39.08 -7.91 16.72
N ARG A 121 37.77 -7.78 16.49
CA ARG A 121 36.86 -7.10 17.43
C ARG A 121 36.81 -7.85 18.76
N ASP A 122 36.80 -7.11 19.87
CA ASP A 122 36.75 -7.70 21.21
C ASP A 122 35.63 -8.73 21.37
N GLY A 123 36.01 -9.95 21.77
CA GLY A 123 35.10 -11.07 21.99
C GLY A 123 34.58 -11.76 20.72
N ASP A 124 35.05 -11.37 19.53
CA ASP A 124 34.71 -12.05 18.28
C ASP A 124 35.54 -13.33 18.11
N ARG A 125 34.84 -14.46 17.90
CA ARG A 125 35.43 -15.80 17.76
C ARG A 125 34.92 -16.53 16.53
N THR A 126 34.05 -15.89 15.75
CA THR A 126 33.26 -16.54 14.70
C THR A 126 33.44 -15.88 13.34
N SER A 127 34.01 -14.68 13.31
CA SER A 127 34.25 -13.98 12.05
C SER A 127 35.43 -14.53 11.27
N VAL A 128 35.50 -14.14 10.00
CA VAL A 128 36.63 -14.44 9.10
C VAL A 128 37.94 -13.90 9.69
N MET A 129 37.92 -12.67 10.22
CA MET A 129 39.08 -12.07 10.89
C MET A 129 39.55 -12.90 12.09
N ALA A 130 38.64 -13.39 12.94
CA ALA A 130 39.00 -14.25 14.07
C ALA A 130 39.65 -15.58 13.62
N ALA A 131 39.18 -16.15 12.50
CA ALA A 131 39.77 -17.35 11.92
C ALA A 131 41.19 -17.09 11.37
N MET A 132 41.41 -15.95 10.71
CA MET A 132 42.73 -15.55 10.19
C MET A 132 43.73 -15.25 11.30
N GLU A 133 43.30 -14.58 12.37
CA GLU A 133 44.13 -14.37 13.57
C GLU A 133 44.59 -15.72 14.15
N THR A 134 43.66 -16.66 14.31
CA THR A 134 43.97 -18.01 14.81
C THR A 134 44.99 -18.72 13.92
N MET A 135 44.84 -18.62 12.60
CA MET A 135 45.78 -19.20 11.63
C MET A 135 47.18 -18.60 11.79
N CYS A 136 47.29 -17.27 11.86
CA CYS A 136 48.58 -16.58 12.02
C CYS A 136 49.24 -16.95 13.36
N GLN A 137 48.47 -17.01 14.45
CA GLN A 137 48.97 -17.39 15.77
C GLN A 137 49.50 -18.84 15.79
N GLN A 138 48.77 -19.79 15.20
CA GLN A 138 49.15 -21.21 15.18
C GLN A 138 50.44 -21.45 14.37
N VAL A 139 50.58 -20.83 13.21
CA VAL A 139 51.80 -21.01 12.39
C VAL A 139 53.00 -20.33 13.04
N ASN A 140 52.82 -19.16 13.63
CA ASN A 140 53.89 -18.47 14.34
C ASN A 140 54.36 -19.24 15.59
N HIS A 141 53.49 -20.06 16.20
CA HIS A 141 53.85 -20.97 17.29
C HIS A 141 54.40 -22.33 16.82
N GLY A 142 54.15 -22.73 15.56
CA GLY A 142 54.44 -24.07 15.04
C GLY A 142 55.83 -24.24 14.39
N HIS A 143 56.61 -23.16 14.20
CA HIS A 143 57.96 -23.24 13.64
C HIS A 143 59.02 -22.86 14.69
N PRO A 144 59.55 -23.82 15.48
CA PRO A 144 60.73 -23.57 16.28
C PRO A 144 61.93 -23.26 15.36
N PRO A 145 62.75 -22.23 15.67
CA PRO A 145 63.94 -21.91 14.89
C PRO A 145 64.97 -23.03 15.05
N GLY A 146 65.16 -23.90 14.03
CA GLY A 146 66.27 -24.86 14.06
C GLY A 146 66.21 -26.12 13.20
N SER A 147 65.68 -26.10 11.98
CA SER A 147 65.76 -27.29 11.09
C SER A 147 66.12 -26.99 9.63
N ARG A 148 66.88 -25.93 9.38
CA ARG A 148 67.72 -25.84 8.19
C ARG A 148 69.17 -25.95 8.66
N GLU A 149 69.90 -26.88 8.08
CA GLU A 149 71.26 -27.33 8.40
C GLU A 149 71.36 -28.49 9.41
N GLN A 150 71.03 -29.70 8.94
CA GLN A 150 71.97 -30.84 8.92
C GLN A 150 71.79 -31.62 7.62
#